data_AF-A0A6J2XUZ0-F1
#
_entry.id   AF-A0A6J2XUZ0-F1
#
_cell.length_a   1.000
_cell.length_b   1.000
_cell.length_c   1.000
_cell.angle_alpha   90.00
_cell.angle_beta   90.00
_cell.angle_gamma   90.00
#
_symmetry.space_group_name_H-M   'P 1'
#
loop_
_entity.id
_entity.type
_entity.pdbx_description
1 polymer ?
#
loop_
_entity_poly.entity_id
_entity_poly.type
_entity_poly.pdbx_seq_one_letter_code
_entity_poly.pdbx_strand_id
1 'polypeptide(L)'
;NELPVLKADAIKYIMTFRSVLPNEVVVSTLPQLIRHLQSESAVVHTYAACAIEKILIMKDSNNQAIVSGGHIQPFAKDLISQLLEVLERPVSEENEYIMKALMRTFSTLQELVIPYLGVALPKLTEILKAVTKNPSRPHFNHYLFETFSLSVRIVCKSNQVAVKSFEDILFPIFQGILQQDVQEFIPYVFQVLSLLLDYTPSGSLSDAYMQLLPCLLAPVLWERPANISPLVRLLRSLVSQAAQQIIAQDKLAI
;
A
#
# COMPACT_ATOMS: atom_id res chain seq x y z
N ASN A 1 26.07 -14.72 5.86
CA ASN A 1 26.42 -13.41 5.25
C ASN A 1 27.75 -13.42 4.48
N GLU A 2 28.34 -14.58 4.19
CA GLU A 2 29.56 -14.67 3.39
C GLU A 2 29.31 -14.35 1.90
N LEU A 3 30.29 -13.74 1.24
CA LEU A 3 30.32 -13.39 -0.19
C LEU A 3 29.09 -12.61 -0.69
N PRO A 4 28.79 -11.42 -0.13
CA PRO A 4 27.61 -10.64 -0.49
C PRO A 4 27.62 -10.17 -1.95
N VAL A 5 28.79 -9.89 -2.53
CA VAL A 5 28.93 -9.46 -3.93
C VAL A 5 28.49 -10.55 -4.88
N LEU A 6 28.99 -11.78 -4.72
CA LEU A 6 28.62 -12.91 -5.58
C LEU A 6 27.13 -13.24 -5.50
N LYS A 7 26.53 -13.11 -4.31
CA LYS A 7 25.08 -13.28 -4.12
C LYS A 7 24.30 -12.20 -4.86
N ALA A 8 24.69 -10.93 -4.70
CA ALA A 8 24.07 -9.83 -5.41
C ALA A 8 24.15 -10.01 -6.93
N ASP A 9 25.30 -10.43 -7.46
CA ASP A 9 25.50 -10.69 -8.88
C ASP A 9 24.63 -11.84 -9.39
N ALA A 10 24.52 -12.94 -8.62
CA ALA A 10 23.64 -14.06 -8.97
C ALA A 10 22.16 -13.63 -8.99
N ILE A 11 21.71 -12.85 -8.01
CA ILE A 11 20.34 -12.30 -7.99
C ILE A 11 20.13 -11.35 -9.17
N LYS A 12 21.12 -10.50 -9.48
CA LYS A 12 21.08 -9.58 -10.62
C LYS A 12 20.97 -10.33 -11.95
N TYR A 13 21.64 -11.48 -12.09
CA TYR A 13 21.54 -12.32 -13.27
C TYR A 13 20.11 -12.81 -13.48
N ILE A 14 19.49 -13.39 -12.44
CA ILE A 14 18.08 -13.81 -12.50
C ILE A 14 17.18 -12.63 -12.84
N MET A 15 17.36 -11.50 -12.14
CA MET A 15 16.59 -10.29 -12.40
C MET A 15 16.74 -9.82 -13.85
N THR A 16 17.93 -9.84 -14.44
CA THR A 16 18.20 -9.34 -15.80
C THR A 16 17.68 -10.29 -16.88
N PHE A 17 17.92 -11.60 -16.73
CA PHE A 17 17.64 -12.60 -17.76
C PHE A 17 16.31 -13.34 -17.57
N ARG A 18 15.48 -12.94 -16.60
CA ARG A 18 14.17 -13.56 -16.33
C ARG A 18 13.25 -13.72 -17.55
N SER A 19 13.35 -12.85 -18.55
CA SER A 19 12.55 -12.93 -19.78
C SER A 19 13.13 -13.88 -20.84
N VAL A 20 14.36 -14.35 -20.65
CA VAL A 20 15.07 -15.28 -21.54
C VAL A 20 15.09 -16.69 -20.96
N LEU A 21 15.16 -16.80 -19.63
CA LEU A 21 15.19 -18.07 -18.91
C LEU A 21 13.82 -18.77 -18.96
N PRO A 22 13.78 -20.12 -18.88
CA PRO A 22 12.51 -20.84 -18.74
C PRO A 22 11.75 -20.37 -17.49
N ASN A 23 10.45 -20.13 -17.64
CA ASN A 23 9.59 -19.61 -16.56
C ASN A 23 9.68 -20.47 -15.29
N GLU A 24 9.67 -21.79 -15.43
CA GLU A 24 9.78 -22.73 -14.31
C GLU A 24 11.07 -22.53 -13.52
N VAL A 25 12.19 -22.32 -14.22
CA VAL A 25 13.50 -22.06 -13.59
C VAL A 25 13.42 -20.77 -12.79
N VAL A 26 12.89 -19.69 -13.37
CA VAL A 26 12.78 -18.39 -12.69
C VAL A 26 11.87 -18.50 -11.47
N VAL A 27 10.69 -19.11 -11.59
CA VAL A 27 9.73 -19.27 -10.48
C VAL A 27 10.31 -20.13 -9.37
N SER A 28 11.08 -21.18 -9.71
CA SER A 28 11.74 -22.04 -8.73
C SER A 28 12.77 -21.32 -7.85
N THR A 29 13.20 -20.11 -8.21
CA THR A 29 14.14 -19.30 -7.42
C THR A 29 13.48 -18.52 -6.27
N LEU A 30 12.15 -18.41 -6.25
CA LEU A 30 11.43 -17.60 -5.26
C LEU A 30 11.77 -17.97 -3.80
N PRO A 31 11.82 -19.26 -3.39
CA PRO A 31 12.18 -19.61 -2.01
C PRO A 31 13.59 -19.13 -1.61
N GLN A 32 14.55 -19.20 -2.52
CA GLN A 32 15.93 -18.75 -2.28
C GLN A 32 16.01 -17.21 -2.21
N LEU A 33 15.27 -16.51 -3.07
CA LEU A 33 15.17 -15.05 -3.02
C LEU A 33 14.55 -14.59 -1.70
N ILE A 34 13.49 -15.26 -1.23
CA ILE A 34 12.88 -14.99 0.07
C ILE A 34 13.93 -15.14 1.16
N ARG A 35 14.67 -16.27 1.19
CA ARG A 35 15.76 -16.47 2.16
C ARG A 35 16.83 -15.37 2.12
N HIS A 36 17.09 -14.77 0.97
CA HIS A 36 18.05 -13.68 0.83
C HIS A 36 17.56 -12.34 1.40
N LEU A 37 16.27 -12.17 1.68
CA LEU A 37 15.75 -11.01 2.43
C LEU A 37 16.34 -10.92 3.83
N GLN A 38 16.67 -12.06 4.45
CA GLN A 38 17.25 -12.09 5.79
C GLN A 38 18.70 -11.57 5.84
N SER A 39 19.37 -11.42 4.69
CA SER A 39 20.76 -10.95 4.61
C SER A 39 20.98 -9.62 5.31
N GLU A 40 22.07 -9.51 6.07
CA GLU A 40 22.51 -8.24 6.69
C GLU A 40 22.98 -7.22 5.65
N SER A 41 23.49 -7.70 4.51
CA SER A 41 23.88 -6.82 3.41
C SER A 41 22.66 -6.17 2.76
N ALA A 42 22.61 -4.83 2.82
CA ALA A 42 21.57 -4.02 2.20
C ALA A 42 21.39 -4.31 0.71
N VAL A 43 22.51 -4.46 0.00
CA VAL A 43 22.51 -4.75 -1.43
C VAL A 43 21.80 -6.07 -1.72
N VAL A 44 22.13 -7.13 -0.97
CA VAL A 44 21.60 -8.48 -1.21
C VAL A 44 20.10 -8.54 -0.98
N HIS A 45 19.59 -8.04 0.16
CA HIS A 45 18.15 -8.10 0.41
C HIS A 45 17.35 -7.16 -0.50
N THR A 46 17.94 -6.02 -0.91
CA THR A 46 17.29 -5.09 -1.85
C THR A 46 17.18 -5.72 -3.23
N TYR A 47 18.24 -6.38 -3.70
CA TYR A 47 18.24 -7.11 -4.96
C TYR A 47 17.27 -8.29 -4.91
N ALA A 48 17.20 -9.00 -3.79
CA ALA A 48 16.25 -10.09 -3.60
C ALA A 48 14.80 -9.59 -3.72
N ALA A 49 14.44 -8.52 -3.02
CA ALA A 49 13.10 -7.92 -3.12
C ALA A 49 12.79 -7.41 -4.54
N CYS A 50 13.76 -6.78 -5.20
CA CYS A 50 13.60 -6.31 -6.57
C CYS A 50 13.39 -7.47 -7.55
N ALA A 51 14.15 -8.55 -7.41
CA ALA A 51 13.97 -9.76 -8.20
C ALA A 51 12.59 -10.40 -7.96
N ILE A 52 12.14 -10.50 -6.69
CA ILE A 52 10.80 -10.98 -6.35
C ILE A 52 9.74 -10.13 -7.04
N GLU A 53 9.77 -8.80 -6.88
CA GLU A 53 8.82 -7.88 -7.53
C GLU A 53 8.76 -8.08 -9.04
N LYS A 54 9.93 -8.23 -9.68
CA LYS A 54 10.07 -8.41 -11.12
C LYS A 54 9.53 -9.75 -11.61
N ILE A 55 9.66 -10.82 -10.80
CA ILE A 55 9.10 -12.15 -11.08
C ILE A 55 7.58 -12.12 -10.96
N LEU A 56 7.04 -11.46 -9.93
CA LEU A 56 5.59 -11.35 -9.70
C LEU A 56 4.83 -10.63 -10.83
N ILE A 57 5.53 -9.84 -11.66
CA ILE A 57 4.93 -9.13 -12.82
C ILE A 57 5.25 -9.76 -14.16
N MET A 58 5.93 -10.91 -14.17
CA MET A 58 6.22 -11.60 -15.42
C MET A 58 4.93 -12.04 -16.09
N LYS A 59 4.88 -11.87 -17.41
CA LYS A 59 3.77 -12.29 -18.24
C LYS A 59 4.26 -13.18 -19.37
N ASP A 60 3.42 -14.12 -19.75
CA ASP A 60 3.66 -14.99 -20.90
C ASP A 60 3.41 -14.23 -22.23
N SER A 61 3.60 -14.93 -23.35
CA SER A 61 3.35 -14.39 -24.69
C SER A 61 1.89 -13.99 -24.93
N ASN A 62 0.96 -14.48 -24.12
CA ASN A 62 -0.46 -14.15 -24.17
C ASN A 62 -0.83 -13.03 -23.19
N ASN A 63 0.15 -12.34 -22.61
CA ASN A 63 -0.03 -11.27 -21.62
C ASN A 63 -0.74 -11.74 -20.32
N GLN A 64 -0.68 -13.04 -20.02
CA GLN A 64 -1.18 -13.66 -18.78
C GLN A 64 -0.07 -13.71 -17.73
N ALA A 65 -0.41 -13.55 -16.46
CA ALA A 65 0.55 -13.60 -15.37
C ALA A 65 1.15 -15.01 -15.24
N ILE A 66 2.48 -15.11 -15.27
CA ILE A 66 3.21 -16.37 -15.08
C ILE A 66 3.12 -16.83 -13.62
N VAL A 67 3.16 -15.87 -12.69
CA VAL A 67 3.05 -16.12 -11.25
C VAL A 67 1.70 -15.64 -10.76
N SER A 68 0.92 -16.56 -10.22
CA SER A 68 -0.39 -16.29 -9.61
C SER A 68 -0.32 -16.36 -8.09
N GLY A 69 -1.36 -15.88 -7.40
CA GLY A 69 -1.47 -15.96 -5.94
C GLY A 69 -1.27 -17.37 -5.38
N GLY A 70 -1.74 -18.41 -6.07
CA GLY A 70 -1.57 -19.80 -5.65
C GLY A 70 -0.10 -20.27 -5.64
N HIS A 71 0.76 -19.70 -6.49
CA HIS A 71 2.19 -20.01 -6.48
C HIS A 71 2.92 -19.38 -5.29
N ILE A 72 2.45 -18.22 -4.83
CA ILE A 72 3.05 -17.46 -3.72
C ILE A 72 2.49 -17.87 -2.37
N GLN A 73 1.24 -18.32 -2.32
CA GLN A 73 0.53 -18.67 -1.09
C GLN A 73 1.34 -19.58 -0.13
N PRO A 74 2.06 -20.63 -0.58
CA PRO A 74 2.87 -21.46 0.31
C PRO A 74 3.97 -20.70 1.05
N PHE A 75 4.45 -19.60 0.48
CA PHE A 75 5.55 -18.79 1.03
C PHE A 75 5.07 -17.43 1.57
N ALA A 76 3.77 -17.13 1.50
CA ALA A 76 3.22 -15.80 1.74
C ALA A 76 3.52 -15.29 3.17
N LYS A 77 3.41 -16.17 4.17
CA LYS A 77 3.73 -15.84 5.57
C LYS A 77 5.16 -15.32 5.70
N ASP A 78 6.11 -16.12 5.23
CA ASP A 78 7.54 -15.87 5.35
C ASP A 78 7.98 -14.67 4.50
N LEU A 79 7.40 -14.52 3.30
CA LEU A 79 7.67 -13.38 2.42
C LEU A 79 7.21 -12.07 3.06
N ILE A 80 5.97 -12.01 3.53
CA ILE A 80 5.41 -10.79 4.12
C ILE A 80 6.15 -10.44 5.42
N SER A 81 6.40 -11.42 6.30
CA SER A 81 7.10 -11.15 7.56
C SER A 81 8.51 -10.64 7.33
N GLN A 82 9.26 -11.26 6.41
CA GLN A 82 10.64 -10.85 6.14
C GLN A 82 10.72 -9.48 5.46
N LEU A 83 9.82 -9.16 4.54
CA LEU A 83 9.78 -7.82 3.94
C LEU A 83 9.50 -6.75 5.00
N LEU A 84 8.56 -6.99 5.92
CA LEU A 84 8.28 -6.08 7.03
C LEU A 84 9.46 -5.95 8.00
N GLU A 85 10.10 -7.06 8.37
CA GLU A 85 11.29 -7.06 9.22
C GLU A 85 12.48 -6.31 8.60
N VAL A 86 12.65 -6.37 7.26
CA VAL A 86 13.70 -5.60 6.58
C VAL A 86 13.44 -4.09 6.69
N LEU A 87 12.19 -3.65 6.65
CA LEU A 87 11.80 -2.24 6.85
C LEU A 87 11.98 -1.77 8.31
N GLU A 88 12.15 -2.67 9.27
CA GLU A 88 12.48 -2.28 10.65
C GLU A 88 13.98 -2.04 10.86
N ARG A 89 14.81 -2.33 9.85
CA ARG A 89 16.26 -2.17 9.95
C ARG A 89 16.65 -0.72 9.60
N PRO A 90 17.52 -0.06 10.39
CA PRO A 90 17.93 1.32 10.12
C PRO A 90 18.51 1.56 8.71
N VAL A 91 19.17 0.55 8.14
CA VAL A 91 19.76 0.64 6.79
C VAL A 91 18.72 0.57 5.67
N SER A 92 17.46 0.23 5.97
CA SER A 92 16.42 -0.04 4.97
C SER A 92 15.01 0.40 5.37
N GLU A 93 14.89 1.27 6.37
CA GLU A 93 13.62 1.77 6.91
C GLU A 93 12.68 2.36 5.83
N GLU A 94 13.25 3.09 4.87
CA GLU A 94 12.50 3.68 3.74
C GLU A 94 12.97 3.12 2.39
N ASN A 95 13.34 1.83 2.34
CA ASN A 95 13.80 1.18 1.11
C ASN A 95 12.63 0.92 0.14
N GLU A 96 12.55 1.74 -0.91
CA GLU A 96 11.46 1.71 -1.90
C GLU A 96 11.28 0.36 -2.59
N TYR A 97 12.35 -0.41 -2.78
CA TYR A 97 12.28 -1.72 -3.45
C TYR A 97 11.64 -2.77 -2.56
N ILE A 98 11.88 -2.71 -1.26
CA ILE A 98 11.25 -3.60 -0.27
C ILE A 98 9.75 -3.28 -0.20
N MET A 99 9.39 -2.01 -0.06
CA MET A 99 7.98 -1.58 0.00
C MET A 99 7.23 -1.91 -1.30
N LYS A 100 7.88 -1.74 -2.46
CA LYS A 100 7.32 -2.13 -3.76
C LYS A 100 7.09 -3.65 -3.86
N ALA A 101 8.04 -4.45 -3.39
CA ALA A 101 7.89 -5.91 -3.38
C ALA A 101 6.74 -6.34 -2.46
N LEU A 102 6.58 -5.69 -1.30
CA LEU A 102 5.46 -5.93 -0.38
C LEU A 102 4.12 -5.58 -1.02
N MET A 103 4.00 -4.39 -1.60
CA MET A 103 2.83 -3.95 -2.36
C MET A 103 2.48 -4.95 -3.47
N ARG A 104 3.48 -5.41 -4.24
CA ARG A 104 3.29 -6.38 -5.32
C ARG A 104 2.86 -7.75 -4.81
N THR A 105 3.38 -8.17 -3.66
CA THR A 105 2.97 -9.41 -2.98
C THR A 105 1.48 -9.35 -2.62
N PHE A 106 1.01 -8.25 -2.04
CA PHE A 106 -0.41 -8.03 -1.72
C PHE A 106 -1.26 -8.05 -2.99
N SER A 107 -0.81 -7.34 -4.03
CA SER A 107 -1.47 -7.33 -5.34
C SER A 107 -1.48 -8.69 -6.04
N THR A 108 -0.56 -9.61 -5.74
CA THR A 108 -0.53 -10.94 -6.37
C THR A 108 -1.40 -11.93 -5.62
N LEU A 109 -1.39 -11.84 -4.28
CA LEU A 109 -2.20 -12.71 -3.41
C LEU A 109 -3.69 -12.36 -3.43
N GLN A 110 -4.06 -11.09 -3.64
CA GLN A 110 -5.46 -10.64 -3.60
C GLN A 110 -6.14 -11.11 -2.30
N GLU A 111 -7.32 -11.74 -2.37
CA GLU A 111 -8.04 -12.25 -1.18
C GLU A 111 -7.22 -13.27 -0.36
N LEU A 112 -6.22 -13.95 -0.95
CA LEU A 112 -5.33 -14.86 -0.22
C LEU A 112 -4.42 -14.15 0.79
N VAL A 113 -4.31 -12.81 0.75
CA VAL A 113 -3.50 -12.05 1.71
C VAL A 113 -4.19 -11.88 3.06
N ILE A 114 -5.52 -12.03 3.12
CA ILE A 114 -6.35 -11.70 4.29
C ILE A 114 -5.84 -12.34 5.60
N PRO A 115 -5.44 -13.63 5.64
CA PRO A 115 -4.93 -14.26 6.87
C PRO A 115 -3.67 -13.59 7.46
N TYR A 116 -2.92 -12.84 6.65
CA TYR A 116 -1.66 -12.20 7.05
C TYR A 116 -1.83 -10.73 7.43
N LEU A 117 -2.96 -10.11 7.09
CA LEU A 117 -3.19 -8.67 7.31
C LEU A 117 -3.27 -8.29 8.79
N GLY A 118 -3.72 -9.20 9.67
CA GLY A 118 -3.79 -8.95 11.11
C GLY A 118 -2.42 -8.63 11.74
N VAL A 119 -1.33 -9.15 11.16
CA VAL A 119 0.05 -8.85 11.61
C VAL A 119 0.67 -7.73 10.76
N ALA A 120 0.37 -7.69 9.46
CA ALA A 120 1.00 -6.74 8.55
C ALA A 120 0.49 -5.30 8.73
N LEU A 121 -0.81 -5.10 8.91
CA LEU A 121 -1.40 -3.76 8.99
C LEU A 121 -0.91 -2.95 10.20
N PRO A 122 -0.82 -3.51 11.43
CA PRO A 122 -0.25 -2.78 12.55
C PRO A 122 1.17 -2.27 12.28
N LYS A 123 2.04 -3.10 11.69
CA LYS A 123 3.40 -2.70 11.33
C LYS A 123 3.42 -1.60 10.26
N LEU A 124 2.62 -1.73 9.21
CA LEU A 124 2.48 -0.71 8.17
C LEU A 124 1.97 0.61 8.74
N THR A 125 1.06 0.57 9.71
CA THR A 125 0.53 1.76 10.40
C THR A 125 1.62 2.47 11.20
N GLU A 126 2.49 1.74 11.89
CA GLU A 126 3.64 2.35 12.58
C GLU A 126 4.63 2.97 11.60
N ILE A 127 4.92 2.29 10.48
CA ILE A 127 5.74 2.86 9.39
C ILE A 127 5.12 4.15 8.86
N LEU A 128 3.80 4.17 8.62
CA LEU A 128 3.09 5.37 8.16
C LEU A 128 3.26 6.54 9.13
N LYS A 129 3.07 6.29 10.44
CA LYS A 129 3.26 7.32 11.48
C LYS A 129 4.71 7.81 11.57
N ALA A 130 5.69 6.96 11.27
CA ALA A 130 7.09 7.36 11.24
C ALA A 130 7.37 8.30 10.05
N VAL A 131 6.98 7.89 8.83
CA VAL A 131 7.27 8.68 7.62
C VAL A 131 6.48 9.98 7.54
N THR A 132 5.34 10.11 8.23
CA THR A 132 4.61 11.39 8.33
C THR A 132 5.41 12.49 9.00
N LYS A 133 6.40 12.15 9.84
CA LYS A 133 7.26 13.13 10.50
C LYS A 133 8.35 13.67 9.58
N ASN A 134 8.70 12.92 8.54
CA ASN A 134 9.74 13.27 7.58
C ASN A 134 9.52 12.54 6.23
N PRO A 135 8.66 13.06 5.34
CA PRO A 135 8.31 12.40 4.09
C PRO A 135 9.42 12.49 3.03
N SER A 136 10.57 11.83 3.27
CA SER A 136 11.79 12.04 2.48
C SER A 136 11.90 11.20 1.21
N ARG A 137 11.16 10.08 1.12
CA ARG A 137 11.24 9.10 0.02
C ARG A 137 9.91 8.97 -0.74
N PRO A 138 9.67 9.76 -1.82
CA PRO A 138 8.37 9.82 -2.48
C PRO A 138 7.91 8.49 -3.09
N HIS A 139 8.82 7.69 -3.67
CA HIS A 139 8.47 6.37 -4.22
C HIS A 139 8.12 5.36 -3.13
N PHE A 140 8.85 5.34 -2.02
CA PHE A 140 8.50 4.53 -0.85
C PHE A 140 7.10 4.88 -0.34
N ASN A 141 6.86 6.18 -0.14
CA ASN A 141 5.57 6.70 0.34
C ASN A 141 4.42 6.33 -0.61
N HIS A 142 4.64 6.45 -1.93
CA HIS A 142 3.69 6.01 -2.93
C HIS A 142 3.32 4.52 -2.76
N TYR A 143 4.31 3.62 -2.71
CA TYR A 143 4.04 2.18 -2.55
C TYR A 143 3.41 1.84 -1.20
N LEU A 144 3.69 2.61 -0.14
CA LEU A 144 3.05 2.47 1.16
C LEU A 144 1.55 2.78 1.08
N PHE A 145 1.17 3.94 0.52
CA PHE A 145 -0.25 4.30 0.33
C PHE A 145 -0.99 3.37 -0.63
N GLU A 146 -0.33 2.90 -1.68
CA GLU A 146 -0.89 1.86 -2.56
C GLU A 146 -1.13 0.54 -1.80
N THR A 147 -0.24 0.17 -0.88
CA THR A 147 -0.41 -1.03 -0.04
C THR A 147 -1.62 -0.89 0.90
N PHE A 148 -1.82 0.29 1.49
CA PHE A 148 -3.04 0.57 2.27
C PHE A 148 -4.30 0.52 1.39
N SER A 149 -4.28 1.16 0.22
CA SER A 149 -5.40 1.17 -0.72
C SER A 149 -5.76 -0.25 -1.17
N LEU A 150 -4.75 -1.08 -1.47
CA LEU A 150 -4.93 -2.49 -1.77
C LEU A 150 -5.58 -3.24 -0.61
N SER A 151 -5.10 -3.03 0.61
CA SER A 151 -5.62 -3.69 1.81
C SER A 151 -7.09 -3.33 2.06
N VAL A 152 -7.44 -2.03 1.98
CA VAL A 152 -8.82 -1.56 2.07
C VAL A 152 -9.69 -2.23 1.01
N ARG A 153 -9.24 -2.20 -0.26
CA ARG A 153 -9.99 -2.80 -1.37
C ARG A 153 -10.23 -4.30 -1.19
N ILE A 154 -9.21 -5.06 -0.80
CA ILE A 154 -9.30 -6.52 -0.64
C ILE A 154 -10.24 -6.88 0.51
N VAL A 155 -10.07 -6.24 1.67
CA VAL A 155 -10.82 -6.57 2.88
C VAL A 155 -12.26 -6.06 2.80
N CYS A 156 -12.46 -4.79 2.43
CA CYS A 156 -13.78 -4.16 2.47
C CYS A 156 -14.72 -4.67 1.36
N LYS A 157 -14.15 -5.15 0.24
CA LYS A 157 -14.93 -5.88 -0.79
C LYS A 157 -15.56 -7.17 -0.24
N SER A 158 -14.90 -7.84 0.71
CA SER A 158 -15.36 -9.11 1.29
C SER A 158 -16.10 -8.92 2.62
N ASN A 159 -15.80 -7.86 3.35
CA ASN A 159 -16.39 -7.54 4.65
C ASN A 159 -16.51 -6.02 4.83
N GLN A 160 -17.69 -5.47 4.54
CA GLN A 160 -17.95 -4.02 4.64
C GLN A 160 -17.85 -3.49 6.07
N VAL A 161 -18.03 -4.32 7.10
CA VAL A 161 -17.89 -3.90 8.50
C VAL A 161 -16.44 -3.50 8.82
N ALA A 162 -15.47 -4.05 8.09
CA ALA A 162 -14.06 -3.73 8.27
C ALA A 162 -13.70 -2.28 7.89
N VAL A 163 -14.54 -1.59 7.11
CA VAL A 163 -14.37 -0.16 6.79
C VAL A 163 -14.19 0.64 8.07
N LYS A 164 -15.05 0.39 9.07
CA LYS A 164 -14.99 1.09 10.35
C LYS A 164 -13.66 0.85 11.09
N SER A 165 -13.13 -0.37 11.04
CA SER A 165 -11.82 -0.68 11.63
C SER A 165 -10.68 0.04 10.94
N PHE A 166 -10.71 0.17 9.61
CA PHE A 166 -9.72 1.00 8.89
C PHE A 166 -9.87 2.48 9.24
N GLU A 167 -11.09 2.99 9.31
CA GLU A 167 -11.37 4.36 9.70
C GLU A 167 -10.80 4.67 11.08
N ASP A 168 -11.12 3.86 12.09
CA ASP A 168 -10.69 4.10 13.49
C ASP A 168 -9.17 4.14 13.63
N ILE A 169 -8.43 3.42 12.79
CA ILE A 169 -6.96 3.40 12.78
C ILE A 169 -6.38 4.55 11.96
N LEU A 170 -6.91 4.80 10.75
CA LEU A 170 -6.30 5.71 9.77
C LEU A 170 -6.73 7.17 9.95
N PHE A 171 -7.98 7.43 10.39
CA PHE A 171 -8.47 8.80 10.55
C PHE A 171 -7.59 9.66 11.46
N PRO A 172 -7.16 9.21 12.64
CA PRO A 172 -6.30 10.01 13.52
C PRO A 172 -4.99 10.42 12.83
N ILE A 173 -4.40 9.51 12.03
CA ILE A 173 -3.16 9.76 11.30
C ILE A 173 -3.41 10.78 10.18
N PHE A 174 -4.50 10.62 9.43
CA PHE A 174 -4.90 11.52 8.35
C PHE A 174 -5.23 12.92 8.85
N GLN A 175 -5.91 13.03 9.99
CA GLN A 175 -6.13 14.32 10.65
C GLN A 175 -4.81 14.99 11.03
N GLY A 176 -3.85 14.23 11.58
CA GLY A 176 -2.51 14.73 11.88
C GLY A 176 -1.80 15.26 10.63
N ILE A 177 -1.84 14.52 9.52
CA ILE A 177 -1.26 14.92 8.22
C ILE A 177 -1.87 16.24 7.73
N LEU A 178 -3.19 16.37 7.80
CA LEU A 178 -3.90 17.57 7.33
C LEU A 178 -3.66 18.78 8.24
N GLN A 179 -3.65 18.59 9.56
CA GLN A 179 -3.39 19.66 10.53
C GLN A 179 -1.96 20.19 10.46
N GLN A 180 -0.99 19.31 10.18
CA GLN A 180 0.42 19.67 10.05
C GLN A 180 0.78 20.15 8.62
N ASP A 181 -0.18 20.19 7.69
CA ASP A 181 0.02 20.48 6.26
C ASP A 181 1.18 19.67 5.64
N VAL A 182 1.22 18.35 5.88
CA VAL A 182 2.23 17.46 5.26
C VAL A 182 1.86 17.23 3.79
N GLN A 183 2.24 18.19 2.96
CA GLN A 183 1.74 18.40 1.60
C GLN A 183 1.90 17.18 0.69
N GLU A 184 3.00 16.44 0.86
CA GLU A 184 3.34 15.25 0.09
C GLU A 184 2.28 14.15 0.23
N PHE A 185 1.58 14.11 1.36
CA PHE A 185 0.64 13.03 1.71
C PHE A 185 -0.82 13.40 1.54
N ILE A 186 -1.15 14.70 1.49
CA ILE A 186 -2.52 15.18 1.34
C ILE A 186 -3.26 14.53 0.14
N PRO A 187 -2.68 14.44 -1.08
CA PRO A 187 -3.34 13.77 -2.20
C PRO A 187 -3.68 12.30 -1.90
N TYR A 188 -2.78 11.57 -1.24
CA TYR A 188 -2.99 10.17 -0.90
C TYR A 188 -4.04 9.99 0.19
N VAL A 189 -4.06 10.86 1.19
CA VAL A 189 -5.09 10.89 2.23
C VAL A 189 -6.48 11.02 1.59
N PHE A 190 -6.65 11.95 0.65
CA PHE A 190 -7.93 12.12 -0.04
C PHE A 190 -8.32 10.90 -0.87
N GLN A 191 -7.36 10.25 -1.54
CA GLN A 191 -7.61 9.02 -2.29
C GLN A 191 -8.07 7.87 -1.39
N VAL A 192 -7.39 7.64 -0.26
CA VAL A 192 -7.74 6.56 0.67
C VAL A 192 -9.07 6.84 1.37
N LEU A 193 -9.33 8.09 1.78
CA LEU A 193 -10.63 8.46 2.36
C LEU A 193 -11.77 8.27 1.36
N SER A 194 -11.58 8.64 0.09
CA SER A 194 -12.55 8.40 -0.98
C SER A 194 -12.79 6.90 -1.17
N LEU A 195 -11.72 6.10 -1.16
CA LEU A 195 -11.82 4.65 -1.28
C LEU A 195 -12.61 4.03 -0.11
N LEU A 196 -12.38 4.48 1.13
CA LEU A 196 -13.14 4.02 2.29
C LEU A 196 -14.63 4.35 2.13
N LEU A 197 -14.97 5.57 1.72
CA LEU A 197 -16.35 6.00 1.46
C LEU A 197 -17.03 5.19 0.35
N ASP A 198 -16.29 4.78 -0.67
CA ASP A 198 -16.81 3.94 -1.76
C ASP A 198 -17.23 2.54 -1.23
N TYR A 199 -16.67 2.09 -0.10
CA TYR A 199 -17.04 0.83 0.57
C TYR A 199 -17.96 1.00 1.79
N THR A 200 -18.16 2.23 2.29
CA THR A 200 -19.06 2.49 3.42
C THR A 200 -20.51 2.13 3.05
N PRO A 201 -21.21 1.29 3.84
CA PRO A 201 -22.62 1.01 3.62
C PRO A 201 -23.48 2.28 3.72
N SER A 202 -24.51 2.37 2.87
CA SER A 202 -25.43 3.51 2.89
C SER A 202 -26.06 3.72 4.27
N GLY A 203 -26.09 4.97 4.74
CA GLY A 203 -26.59 5.32 6.08
C GLY A 203 -25.62 5.06 7.23
N SER A 204 -24.43 4.51 6.97
CA SER A 204 -23.39 4.24 7.99
C SER A 204 -22.23 5.23 7.93
N LEU A 205 -22.46 6.43 7.38
CA LEU A 205 -21.43 7.47 7.29
C LEU A 205 -21.03 7.93 8.70
N SER A 206 -19.72 7.86 8.99
CA SER A 206 -19.16 8.34 10.25
C SER A 206 -19.20 9.87 10.34
N ASP A 207 -19.55 10.41 11.51
CA ASP A 207 -19.55 11.86 11.80
C ASP A 207 -18.19 12.51 11.52
N ALA A 208 -17.09 11.75 11.59
CA ALA A 208 -15.75 12.22 11.29
C ALA A 208 -15.63 12.82 9.88
N TYR A 209 -16.33 12.27 8.88
CA TYR A 209 -16.35 12.83 7.53
C TYR A 209 -17.09 14.17 7.46
N MET A 210 -18.19 14.31 8.20
CA MET A 210 -18.95 15.56 8.27
C MET A 210 -18.17 16.66 8.99
N GLN A 211 -17.38 16.30 10.00
CA GLN A 211 -16.47 17.23 10.68
C GLN A 211 -15.29 17.64 9.79
N LEU A 212 -14.87 16.79 8.86
CA LEU A 212 -13.80 17.08 7.90
C LEU A 212 -14.26 18.03 6.78
N LEU A 213 -15.55 18.03 6.44
CA LEU A 213 -16.11 18.75 5.30
C LEU A 213 -15.70 20.24 5.23
N PRO A 214 -15.77 21.06 6.31
CA PRO A 214 -15.35 22.45 6.26
C PRO A 214 -13.87 22.61 5.85
N CYS A 215 -13.00 21.70 6.31
CA CYS A 215 -11.59 21.71 5.95
C CYS A 215 -11.41 21.39 4.45
N LEU A 216 -12.12 20.42 3.90
CA LEU A 216 -12.06 20.04 2.48
C LEU A 216 -12.50 21.17 1.53
N LEU A 217 -13.34 22.09 2.00
CA LEU A 217 -13.82 23.24 1.23
C LEU A 217 -12.89 24.47 1.36
N ALA A 218 -11.85 24.41 2.20
CA ALA A 218 -10.93 25.52 2.39
C ALA A 218 -10.14 25.82 1.10
N PRO A 219 -10.11 27.08 0.60
CA PRO A 219 -9.50 27.43 -0.69
C PRO A 219 -8.03 26.97 -0.83
N VAL A 220 -7.26 27.02 0.25
CA VAL A 220 -5.84 26.63 0.27
C VAL A 220 -5.58 25.21 -0.24
N LEU A 221 -6.52 24.27 -0.03
CA LEU A 221 -6.36 22.90 -0.51
C LEU A 221 -6.56 22.77 -2.02
N TRP A 222 -7.29 23.71 -2.64
CA TRP A 222 -7.64 23.74 -4.07
C TRP A 222 -6.63 24.46 -4.94
N GLU A 223 -5.75 25.27 -4.34
CA GLU A 223 -4.70 25.98 -5.06
C GLU A 223 -3.62 25.03 -5.62
N ARG A 224 -3.46 23.84 -5.01
CA ARG A 224 -2.45 22.86 -5.41
C ARG A 224 -3.03 21.89 -6.45
N PRO A 225 -2.49 21.84 -7.69
CA PRO A 225 -3.02 20.97 -8.74
C PRO A 225 -3.07 19.48 -8.38
N ALA A 226 -2.09 19.00 -7.60
CA ALA A 226 -2.01 17.61 -7.15
C ALA A 226 -3.18 17.21 -6.24
N ASN A 227 -3.78 18.16 -5.52
CA ASN A 227 -4.91 17.91 -4.63
C ASN A 227 -6.24 17.87 -5.37
N ILE A 228 -6.38 18.60 -6.48
CA ILE A 228 -7.67 18.83 -7.14
C ILE A 228 -8.38 17.52 -7.48
N SER A 229 -7.72 16.61 -8.21
CA SER A 229 -8.35 15.36 -8.64
C SER A 229 -8.74 14.46 -7.45
N PRO A 230 -7.87 14.18 -6.47
CA PRO A 230 -8.24 13.44 -5.26
C PRO A 230 -9.35 14.09 -4.44
N LEU A 231 -9.31 15.42 -4.27
CA LEU A 231 -10.26 16.17 -3.46
C LEU A 231 -11.65 16.18 -4.08
N VAL A 232 -11.74 16.41 -5.40
CA VAL A 232 -13.01 16.31 -6.15
C VAL A 232 -13.61 14.91 -6.02
N ARG A 233 -12.78 13.86 -6.11
CA ARG A 233 -13.25 12.48 -5.94
C ARG A 233 -13.79 12.25 -4.53
N LEU A 234 -13.06 12.69 -3.51
CA LEU A 234 -13.48 12.58 -2.11
C LEU A 234 -14.82 13.29 -1.86
N LEU A 235 -14.96 14.53 -2.32
CA LEU A 235 -16.20 15.29 -2.18
C LEU A 235 -17.37 14.65 -2.92
N ARG A 236 -17.13 14.11 -4.11
CA ARG A 236 -18.16 13.36 -4.85
C ARG A 236 -18.63 12.13 -4.08
N SER A 237 -17.70 11.30 -3.58
CA SER A 237 -18.04 10.14 -2.75
C SER A 237 -18.78 10.58 -1.48
N LEU A 238 -18.30 11.63 -0.80
CA LEU A 238 -18.92 12.17 0.40
C LEU A 238 -20.34 12.66 0.16
N VAL A 239 -20.58 13.49 -0.85
CA VAL A 239 -21.93 14.00 -1.18
C VAL A 239 -22.87 12.86 -1.54
N SER A 240 -22.39 11.85 -2.29
CA SER A 240 -23.23 10.70 -2.64
C SER A 240 -23.69 9.88 -1.42
N GLN A 241 -22.82 9.73 -0.42
CA GLN A 241 -23.11 9.00 0.82
C GLN A 241 -23.89 9.86 1.83
N ALA A 242 -23.56 11.14 1.89
CA ALA A 242 -24.13 12.10 2.84
C ALA A 242 -25.43 12.74 2.35
N ALA A 243 -25.88 12.51 1.11
CA ALA A 243 -27.07 13.16 0.55
C ALA A 243 -28.28 13.07 1.50
N GLN A 244 -28.52 11.91 2.09
CA GLN A 244 -29.61 11.73 3.05
C GLN A 244 -29.41 12.50 4.37
N GLN A 245 -28.17 12.59 4.87
CA GLN A 245 -27.83 13.33 6.10
C GLN A 245 -27.77 14.85 5.88
N ILE A 246 -27.29 15.30 4.73
CA ILE A 246 -27.20 16.71 4.33
C ILE A 246 -28.60 17.29 4.12
N ILE A 247 -29.49 16.54 3.48
CA ILE A 247 -30.91 16.91 3.32
C ILE A 247 -31.60 16.95 4.69
N ALA A 248 -31.31 16.00 5.59
CA ALA A 248 -31.90 15.96 6.93
C ALA A 248 -31.39 17.06 7.88
N GLN A 249 -30.18 17.59 7.66
CA GLN A 249 -29.57 18.63 8.50
C GLN A 249 -29.79 20.08 8.00
N ASP A 250 -30.55 20.29 6.92
CA ASP A 250 -30.87 21.61 6.34
C ASP A 250 -29.62 22.48 6.05
N LYS A 251 -28.47 21.84 5.77
CA LYS A 251 -27.17 22.50 5.51
C LYS A 251 -27.03 23.05 4.08
N LEU A 252 -28.13 23.12 3.34
CA LEU A 252 -28.20 23.68 1.97
C LEU A 252 -28.98 25.00 1.92
N ALA A 253 -29.00 25.76 3.02
CA ALA A 253 -29.38 27.17 2.96
C ALA A 253 -28.25 27.95 2.26
N ILE A 254 -28.39 28.09 0.94
CA ILE A 254 -27.68 29.08 0.12
C ILE A 254 -28.29 30.46 0.41
#